data_AF-A0A351FR79-F1
#
_entry.id   AF-A0A351FR79-F1
#
_cell.length_a   1.000
_cell.length_b   1.000
_cell.length_c   1.000
_cell.angle_alpha   90.00
_cell.angle_beta   90.00
_cell.angle_gamma   90.00
#
_symmetry.space_group_name_H-M   'P 1'
#
loop_
_entity.id
_entity.type
_entity.pdbx_description
1 polymer ?
#
loop_
_entity_poly.entity_id
_entity_poly.type
_entity_poly.pdbx_seq_one_letter_code
_entity_poly.pdbx_strand_id
1 'polypeptide(L)'
;MVDAKTKSIQTRVLTGTDLDQFVTSLQDEATPPAHPARDVRWLCTLQTALGHTPYLIEASTPDGLRGQLALCLVQSSLFGKFLVGLPYINDGGVDEVDSSLAQALIDGAVDLAASLDVKHLELRHESHVDHPALTETMTTKVHMRMVLPDTADTLWSEFKPKVRNQIRKGEKQDFGIHWGRLELLEDFYAVFSRNMRDLGTPVFGRRLFATILQDFPDAELCVLHDTSQPVAGALLVHGRHVTEVPSASAL
;
A
#
# COMPACT_ATOMS: atom_id res chain seq x y z
N MET A 1 -13.93 34.22 -21.55
CA MET A 1 -15.02 33.39 -21.00
C MET A 1 -14.48 31.99 -20.78
N VAL A 2 -13.91 31.74 -19.60
CA VAL A 2 -13.80 30.41 -19.01
C VAL A 2 -14.27 30.62 -17.57
N ASP A 3 -15.49 30.17 -17.32
CA ASP A 3 -16.29 30.44 -16.14
C ASP A 3 -15.86 29.45 -15.05
N ALA A 4 -14.78 29.77 -14.33
CA ALA A 4 -14.30 28.96 -13.22
C ALA A 4 -15.15 29.22 -11.99
N LYS A 5 -16.32 28.58 -11.92
CA LYS A 5 -16.93 28.26 -10.62
C LYS A 5 -15.98 27.32 -9.90
N THR A 6 -15.01 27.88 -9.17
CA THR A 6 -14.37 27.18 -8.07
C THR A 6 -15.48 26.87 -7.08
N LYS A 7 -16.11 25.70 -7.22
CA LYS A 7 -16.93 25.13 -6.14
C LYS A 7 -16.04 25.19 -4.89
N SER A 8 -16.52 25.79 -3.81
CA SER A 8 -15.74 25.92 -2.57
C SER A 8 -15.44 24.50 -2.05
N ILE A 9 -14.24 23.99 -2.34
CA ILE A 9 -13.78 22.71 -1.82
C ILE A 9 -13.40 22.93 -0.38
N GLN A 10 -13.96 22.11 0.51
CA GLN A 10 -13.59 22.11 1.91
C GLN A 10 -12.54 21.05 2.16
N THR A 11 -11.43 21.44 2.77
CA THR A 11 -10.37 20.53 3.19
C THR A 11 -10.30 20.48 4.72
N ARG A 12 -9.99 19.30 5.26
CA ARG A 12 -9.69 19.11 6.69
C ARG A 12 -8.58 18.08 6.87
N VAL A 13 -7.80 18.24 7.94
CA VAL A 13 -6.76 17.30 8.33
C VAL A 13 -7.19 16.59 9.61
N LEU A 14 -7.24 15.26 9.58
CA LEU A 14 -7.48 14.40 10.74
C LEU A 14 -6.16 13.83 11.24
N THR A 15 -5.95 13.85 12.56
CA THR A 15 -4.80 13.26 13.24
C THR A 15 -5.17 12.95 14.69
N GLY A 16 -4.34 12.16 15.38
CA GLY A 16 -4.59 11.75 16.76
C GLY A 16 -5.97 11.12 16.93
N THR A 17 -6.68 11.50 17.99
CA THR A 17 -7.97 10.90 18.37
C THR A 17 -9.05 11.02 17.28
N ASP A 18 -9.08 12.11 16.52
CA ASP A 18 -10.06 12.28 15.44
C ASP A 18 -9.83 11.27 14.32
N LEU A 19 -8.57 10.98 14.02
CA LEU A 19 -8.21 9.95 13.04
C LEU A 19 -8.48 8.54 13.58
N ASP A 20 -8.17 8.28 14.85
CA ASP A 20 -8.43 6.98 15.48
C ASP A 20 -9.92 6.65 15.41
N GLN A 21 -10.79 7.59 15.77
CA GLN A 21 -12.25 7.44 15.67
C GLN A 21 -12.70 7.19 14.22
N PHE A 22 -12.12 7.92 13.27
CA PHE A 22 -12.42 7.74 11.85
C PHE A 22 -12.05 6.32 11.37
N VAL A 23 -10.85 5.84 11.66
CA VAL A 23 -10.40 4.50 11.25
C VAL A 23 -11.22 3.41 11.94
N THR A 24 -11.54 3.54 13.22
CA THR A 24 -12.41 2.58 13.92
C THR A 24 -13.79 2.48 13.26
N SER A 25 -14.36 3.61 12.79
CA SER A 25 -15.65 3.58 12.09
C SER A 25 -15.64 2.78 10.78
N LEU A 26 -14.46 2.54 10.20
CA LEU A 26 -14.28 1.75 8.98
C LEU A 26 -14.02 0.26 9.26
N GLN A 27 -13.54 -0.08 10.46
CA GLN A 27 -13.26 -1.47 10.84
C GLN A 27 -14.53 -2.31 10.99
N ASP A 28 -15.68 -1.66 11.18
CA ASP A 28 -17.00 -2.32 11.22
C ASP A 28 -17.55 -2.67 9.82
N GLU A 29 -16.94 -2.15 8.74
CA GLU A 29 -17.29 -2.54 7.38
C GLU A 29 -16.48 -3.76 6.93
N ALA A 30 -17.10 -4.94 6.94
CA ALA A 30 -16.52 -6.19 6.41
C ALA A 30 -16.32 -6.18 4.87
N THR A 31 -16.34 -5.01 4.22
CA THR A 31 -16.21 -4.91 2.77
C THR A 31 -14.75 -4.67 2.39
N PRO A 32 -14.18 -5.45 1.45
CA PRO A 32 -12.85 -5.18 0.94
C PRO A 32 -12.72 -3.75 0.40
N PRO A 33 -11.53 -3.12 0.53
CA PRO A 33 -11.28 -1.80 -0.04
C PRO A 33 -11.54 -1.77 -1.53
N ALA A 34 -11.86 -0.58 -2.06
CA ALA A 34 -11.85 -0.37 -3.52
C ALA A 34 -10.45 -0.64 -4.09
N HIS A 35 -9.42 -0.03 -3.50
CA HIS A 35 -8.01 -0.29 -3.81
C HIS A 35 -7.20 -0.46 -2.51
N PRO A 36 -6.59 -1.61 -2.24
CA PRO A 36 -5.96 -1.90 -0.96
C PRO A 36 -4.72 -1.03 -0.70
N ALA A 37 -3.98 -0.60 -1.74
CA ALA A 37 -2.81 0.26 -1.57
C ALA A 37 -3.12 1.66 -0.98
N ARG A 38 -4.35 2.15 -1.14
CA ARG A 38 -4.79 3.48 -0.68
C ARG A 38 -5.71 3.43 0.54
N ASP A 39 -5.95 2.24 1.07
CA ASP A 39 -6.85 2.08 2.20
C ASP A 39 -6.30 2.78 3.46
N VAL A 40 -7.13 3.57 4.11
CA VAL A 40 -6.74 4.36 5.29
C VAL A 40 -6.37 3.49 6.51
N ARG A 41 -6.73 2.20 6.54
CA ARG A 41 -6.26 1.23 7.55
C ARG A 41 -4.75 1.14 7.61
N TRP A 42 -4.04 1.42 6.51
CA TRP A 42 -2.58 1.52 6.52
C TRP A 42 -2.05 2.54 7.51
N LEU A 43 -2.79 3.61 7.81
CA LEU A 43 -2.38 4.61 8.80
C LEU A 43 -2.22 3.98 10.20
N CYS A 44 -3.20 3.18 10.63
CA CYS A 44 -3.14 2.43 11.88
C CYS A 44 -2.02 1.39 11.86
N THR A 45 -1.89 0.66 10.74
CA THR A 45 -0.86 -0.36 10.56
C THR A 45 0.53 0.22 10.71
N LEU A 46 0.83 1.32 10.00
CA LEU A 46 2.15 1.95 9.97
C LEU A 46 2.47 2.66 11.28
N GLN A 47 1.48 3.24 11.95
CA GLN A 47 1.63 3.77 13.30
C GLN A 47 1.97 2.66 14.30
N THR A 48 1.21 1.58 14.30
CA THR A 48 1.37 0.47 15.25
C THR A 48 2.67 -0.29 14.99
N ALA A 49 3.00 -0.59 13.73
CA ALA A 49 4.13 -1.43 13.40
C ALA A 49 5.47 -0.68 13.34
N LEU A 50 5.46 0.56 12.84
CA LEU A 50 6.67 1.32 12.52
C LEU A 50 6.79 2.64 13.31
N GLY A 51 5.78 2.99 14.13
CA GLY A 51 5.80 4.19 14.96
C GLY A 51 5.70 5.49 14.16
N HIS A 52 5.23 5.43 12.91
CA HIS A 52 5.00 6.63 12.12
C HIS A 52 3.79 7.41 12.63
N THR A 53 3.78 8.74 12.48
CA THR A 53 2.65 9.57 12.93
C THR A 53 1.69 9.77 11.76
N PRO A 54 0.44 9.26 11.83
CA PRO A 54 -0.47 9.30 10.71
C PRO A 54 -1.25 10.62 10.61
N TYR A 55 -1.58 10.97 9.37
CA TYR A 55 -2.44 12.10 9.00
C TYR A 55 -3.35 11.67 7.85
N LEU A 56 -4.60 12.13 7.87
CA LEU A 56 -5.52 11.95 6.75
C LEU A 56 -6.03 13.33 6.33
N ILE A 57 -5.88 13.66 5.05
CA ILE A 57 -6.48 14.85 4.47
C ILE A 57 -7.74 14.43 3.76
N GLU A 58 -8.85 15.09 4.07
CA GLU A 58 -10.11 14.90 3.36
C GLU A 58 -10.47 16.19 2.62
N ALA A 59 -10.88 16.05 1.36
CA ALA A 59 -11.40 17.12 0.55
C ALA A 59 -12.82 16.78 0.12
N SER A 60 -13.73 17.75 0.11
CA SER A 60 -15.10 17.54 -0.35
C SER A 60 -15.65 18.70 -1.14
N THR A 61 -16.46 18.39 -2.14
CA THR A 61 -17.19 19.38 -2.94
C THR A 61 -18.61 19.60 -2.39
N PRO A 62 -19.27 20.73 -2.69
CA PRO A 62 -20.67 20.98 -2.28
C PRO A 62 -21.69 19.96 -2.79
N ASP A 63 -21.41 19.29 -3.91
CA ASP A 63 -22.21 18.20 -4.48
C ASP A 63 -21.91 16.83 -3.86
N GLY A 64 -21.06 16.78 -2.83
CA GLY A 64 -20.85 15.58 -2.02
C GLY A 64 -19.76 14.64 -2.51
N LEU A 65 -19.01 14.99 -3.55
CA LEU A 65 -17.82 14.24 -3.95
C LEU A 65 -16.75 14.41 -2.87
N ARG A 66 -16.09 13.31 -2.50
CA ARG A 66 -15.06 13.28 -1.45
C ARG A 66 -13.80 12.62 -1.98
N GLY A 67 -12.66 13.18 -1.60
CA GLY A 67 -11.34 12.60 -1.82
C GLY A 67 -10.57 12.52 -0.51
N GLN A 68 -9.64 11.58 -0.43
CA GLN A 68 -8.83 11.35 0.75
C GLN A 68 -7.36 11.16 0.35
N LEU A 69 -6.45 11.64 1.20
CA LEU A 69 -5.02 11.44 1.05
C LEU A 69 -4.40 11.06 2.40
N ALA A 70 -3.95 9.80 2.48
CA ALA A 70 -3.36 9.22 3.68
C ALA A 70 -1.84 9.45 3.69
N LEU A 71 -1.34 10.04 4.76
CA LEU A 71 0.05 10.46 4.92
C LEU A 71 0.61 9.96 6.25
N CYS A 72 1.90 9.71 6.30
CA CYS A 72 2.62 9.44 7.53
C CYS A 72 3.83 10.37 7.64
N LEU A 73 3.96 11.02 8.79
CA LEU A 73 5.19 11.67 9.19
C LEU A 73 6.18 10.59 9.65
N VAL A 74 7.24 10.42 8.87
CA VAL A 74 8.37 9.55 9.16
C VAL A 74 9.47 10.43 9.76
N GLN A 75 9.87 10.13 10.99
CA GLN A 75 10.87 10.92 11.72
C GLN A 75 12.01 10.04 12.24
N SER A 76 13.23 10.49 12.01
CA SER A 76 14.45 9.86 12.50
C SER A 76 15.46 10.92 12.92
N SER A 77 16.20 10.66 13.99
CA SER A 77 17.30 11.54 14.43
C SER A 77 18.44 11.64 13.42
N LEU A 78 18.64 10.61 12.60
CA LEU A 78 19.71 10.55 11.59
C LEU A 78 19.28 11.16 10.26
N PHE A 79 18.04 10.91 9.84
CA PHE A 79 17.57 11.27 8.49
C PHE A 79 16.68 12.51 8.46
N GLY A 80 16.11 12.93 9.60
CA GLY A 80 15.19 14.06 9.70
C GLY A 80 13.72 13.64 9.61
N LYS A 81 12.87 14.60 9.21
CA LYS A 81 11.42 14.44 9.10
C LYS A 81 10.99 14.44 7.63
N PHE A 82 10.11 13.52 7.26
CA PHE A 82 9.53 13.40 5.92
C PHE A 82 8.03 13.19 6.04
N LEU A 83 7.24 13.81 5.16
CA LEU A 83 5.82 13.50 5.04
C LEU A 83 5.63 12.61 3.81
N VAL A 84 5.17 11.38 4.00
CA VAL A 84 5.15 10.37 2.94
C VAL A 84 3.73 9.82 2.78
N GLY A 85 3.23 9.77 1.54
CA GLY A 85 2.03 9.01 1.20
C GLY A 85 2.28 7.53 1.50
N LEU A 86 1.61 7.01 2.54
CA LEU A 86 1.67 5.63 3.03
C LEU A 86 3.04 4.93 2.82
N PRO A 87 4.07 5.18 3.65
CA PRO A 87 5.36 4.47 3.56
C PRO A 87 5.14 2.95 3.57
N TYR A 88 6.10 2.20 3.01
CA TYR A 88 6.00 0.75 2.69
C TYR A 88 5.12 0.42 1.46
N ILE A 89 4.06 1.17 1.18
CA ILE A 89 3.16 0.88 0.06
C ILE A 89 3.64 1.47 -1.27
N ASN A 90 3.35 0.78 -2.37
CA ASN A 90 3.85 1.18 -3.68
C ASN A 90 3.22 2.44 -4.26
N ASP A 91 1.96 2.68 -3.89
CA ASP A 91 1.10 3.72 -4.43
C ASP A 91 0.29 4.32 -3.28
N GLY A 92 0.50 5.60 -3.01
CA GLY A 92 -0.04 6.30 -1.83
C GLY A 92 -0.30 7.78 -2.09
N GLY A 93 -0.40 8.17 -3.36
CA GLY A 93 -0.80 9.50 -3.81
C GLY A 93 -2.29 9.60 -4.05
N VAL A 94 -2.72 10.71 -4.65
CA VAL A 94 -4.15 10.97 -4.94
C VAL A 94 -4.71 10.07 -6.04
N ASP A 95 -5.98 9.73 -5.91
CA ASP A 95 -6.80 9.15 -6.97
C ASP A 95 -7.29 10.27 -7.90
N GLU A 96 -7.20 10.04 -9.21
CA GLU A 96 -7.60 10.95 -10.30
C GLU A 96 -6.63 12.11 -10.59
N VAL A 97 -6.09 12.08 -11.81
CA VAL A 97 -5.22 13.13 -12.36
C VAL A 97 -6.06 14.37 -12.69
N ASP A 98 -5.56 15.55 -12.33
CA ASP A 98 -6.09 16.88 -12.70
C ASP A 98 -7.51 17.23 -12.21
N SER A 99 -8.05 16.49 -11.23
CA SER A 99 -9.32 16.88 -10.60
C SER A 99 -9.09 18.03 -9.60
N SER A 100 -10.08 18.92 -9.47
CA SER A 100 -10.03 20.00 -8.45
C SER A 100 -9.89 19.46 -7.01
N LEU A 101 -10.36 18.23 -6.76
CA LEU A 101 -10.16 17.56 -5.47
C LEU A 101 -8.72 17.09 -5.29
N ALA A 102 -8.10 16.51 -6.32
CA ALA A 102 -6.70 16.09 -6.28
C ALA A 102 -5.77 17.27 -5.98
N GLN A 103 -5.99 18.41 -6.65
CA GLN A 103 -5.24 19.65 -6.38
C GLN A 103 -5.44 20.10 -4.93
N ALA A 104 -6.68 20.15 -4.43
CA ALA A 104 -6.96 20.56 -3.04
C ALA A 104 -6.36 19.61 -1.98
N LEU A 105 -6.29 18.31 -2.26
CA LEU A 105 -5.63 17.33 -1.39
C LEU A 105 -4.10 17.55 -1.36
N ILE A 106 -3.49 17.82 -2.52
CA ILE A 106 -2.06 18.09 -2.63
C ILE A 106 -1.73 19.43 -1.95
N ASP A 107 -2.51 20.48 -2.17
CA ASP A 107 -2.37 21.76 -1.47
C ASP A 107 -2.41 21.57 0.05
N GLY A 108 -3.39 20.81 0.55
CA GLY A 108 -3.45 20.46 1.98
C GLY A 108 -2.22 19.69 2.47
N ALA A 109 -1.66 18.80 1.66
CA ALA A 109 -0.46 18.05 2.01
C ALA A 109 0.79 18.94 2.02
N VAL A 110 0.86 19.93 1.13
CA VAL A 110 1.93 20.94 1.08
C VAL A 110 1.87 21.84 2.31
N ASP A 111 0.68 22.33 2.67
CA ASP A 111 0.47 23.14 3.88
C ASP A 111 0.84 22.35 5.14
N LEU A 112 0.42 21.08 5.21
CA LEU A 112 0.77 20.18 6.31
C LEU A 112 2.28 19.95 6.37
N ALA A 113 2.94 19.66 5.25
CA ALA A 113 4.39 19.50 5.17
C ALA A 113 5.13 20.75 5.67
N ALA A 114 4.70 21.94 5.26
CA ALA A 114 5.27 23.20 5.73
C ALA A 114 5.08 23.39 7.25
N SER A 115 3.89 23.10 7.77
CA SER A 115 3.59 23.22 9.20
C SER A 115 4.40 22.25 10.08
N LEU A 116 4.71 21.06 9.54
CA LEU A 116 5.51 20.03 10.21
C LEU A 116 7.01 20.23 10.04
N ASP A 117 7.45 21.19 9.23
CA ASP A 117 8.85 21.49 8.92
C ASP A 117 9.59 20.20 8.47
N VAL A 118 9.02 19.53 7.46
CA VAL A 118 9.62 18.32 6.86
C VAL A 118 10.60 18.67 5.76
N LYS A 119 11.57 17.79 5.51
CA LYS A 119 12.55 17.95 4.41
C LYS A 119 11.90 17.86 3.04
N HIS A 120 10.90 17.00 2.88
CA HIS A 120 10.09 16.88 1.67
C HIS A 120 8.75 16.19 1.96
N LEU A 121 7.82 16.43 1.05
CA LEU A 121 6.60 15.65 0.85
C LEU A 121 6.86 14.64 -0.28
N GLU A 122 6.61 13.36 -0.06
CA GLU A 122 6.70 12.32 -1.09
C GLU A 122 5.33 11.72 -1.35
N LEU A 123 4.86 11.82 -2.59
CA LEU A 123 3.63 11.19 -3.07
C LEU A 123 3.97 10.27 -4.25
N ARG A 124 3.51 9.02 -4.18
CA ARG A 124 3.73 8.01 -5.23
C ARG A 124 2.41 7.81 -5.97
N HIS A 125 2.38 8.24 -7.23
CA HIS A 125 1.23 8.15 -8.12
C HIS A 125 1.50 7.14 -9.24
N GLU A 126 0.47 6.43 -9.71
CA GLU A 126 0.61 5.55 -10.89
C GLU A 126 0.66 6.32 -12.22
N SER A 127 0.05 7.51 -12.24
CA SER A 127 0.09 8.43 -13.38
C SER A 127 0.75 9.73 -12.96
N HIS A 128 1.36 10.44 -13.91
CA HIS A 128 1.91 11.77 -13.64
C HIS A 128 0.79 12.72 -13.20
N VAL A 129 1.04 13.49 -12.15
CA VAL A 129 0.14 14.51 -11.61
C VAL A 129 0.87 15.84 -11.70
N ASP A 130 0.32 16.78 -12.46
CA ASP A 130 0.89 18.12 -12.58
C ASP A 130 0.45 18.97 -11.38
N HIS A 131 1.42 19.51 -10.66
CA HIS A 131 1.17 20.41 -9.53
C HIS A 131 2.40 21.29 -9.28
N PRO A 132 2.26 22.62 -9.16
CA PRO A 132 3.40 23.54 -9.07
C PRO A 132 4.29 23.31 -7.84
N ALA A 133 3.75 22.72 -6.77
CA ALA A 133 4.50 22.38 -5.57
C ALA A 133 5.24 21.02 -5.64
N LEU A 134 4.89 20.15 -6.59
CA LEU A 134 5.57 18.86 -6.81
C LEU A 134 6.75 19.10 -7.77
N THR A 135 7.83 19.62 -7.19
CA THR A 135 8.99 20.15 -7.94
C THR A 135 9.95 19.09 -8.48
N GLU A 136 9.86 17.86 -7.99
CA GLU A 136 10.74 16.74 -8.34
C GLU A 136 9.90 15.54 -8.81
N THR A 137 10.42 14.79 -9.78
CA THR A 137 9.76 13.57 -10.28
C THR A 137 10.76 12.44 -10.44
N MET A 138 10.46 11.29 -9.83
CA MET A 138 11.25 10.07 -9.98
C MET A 138 10.44 8.99 -10.70
N THR A 139 10.92 8.55 -11.86
CA THR A 139 10.25 7.54 -12.71
C THR A 139 10.99 6.20 -12.75
N THR A 140 12.00 6.03 -11.89
CA THR A 140 12.84 4.81 -11.85
C THR A 140 12.15 3.63 -11.17
N LYS A 141 11.05 3.86 -10.45
CA LYS A 141 10.25 2.81 -9.82
C LYS A 141 9.21 2.29 -10.81
N VAL A 142 9.13 0.98 -10.94
CA VAL A 142 8.17 0.30 -11.85
C VAL A 142 7.24 -0.57 -11.03
N HIS A 143 5.94 -0.46 -11.29
CA HIS A 143 4.91 -1.32 -10.71
C HIS A 143 4.56 -2.45 -11.69
N MET A 144 4.63 -3.71 -11.25
CA MET A 144 4.28 -4.88 -12.07
C MET A 144 2.80 -5.22 -11.87
N ARG A 145 1.97 -4.97 -12.88
CA ARG A 145 0.52 -5.24 -12.84
C ARG A 145 0.14 -6.32 -13.84
N MET A 146 -0.77 -7.21 -13.45
CA MET A 146 -1.33 -8.23 -14.32
C MET A 146 -2.85 -8.16 -14.23
N VAL A 147 -3.51 -7.93 -15.36
CA VAL A 147 -4.96 -8.07 -15.45
C VAL A 147 -5.27 -9.56 -15.42
N LEU A 148 -6.11 -9.99 -14.49
CA LEU A 148 -6.54 -11.38 -14.39
C LEU A 148 -7.81 -11.57 -15.23
N PRO A 149 -7.83 -12.56 -16.15
CA PRO A 149 -9.06 -12.94 -16.84
C PRO A 149 -9.98 -13.73 -15.91
N ASP A 150 -11.23 -13.94 -16.33
CA ASP A 150 -12.26 -14.60 -15.53
C ASP A 150 -11.95 -16.08 -15.19
N THR A 151 -11.01 -16.72 -15.89
CA THR A 151 -10.68 -18.14 -15.68
C THR A 151 -9.18 -18.43 -15.67
N ALA A 152 -8.79 -19.42 -14.87
CA ALA A 152 -7.42 -19.92 -14.80
C ALA A 152 -6.92 -20.49 -16.14
N ASP A 153 -7.80 -21.15 -16.92
CA ASP A 153 -7.45 -21.70 -18.23
C ASP A 153 -7.12 -20.59 -19.25
N THR A 154 -7.89 -19.49 -19.22
CA THR A 154 -7.60 -18.31 -20.04
C THR A 154 -6.24 -17.73 -19.65
N LEU A 155 -6.00 -17.49 -18.36
CA LEU A 155 -4.72 -16.98 -17.86
C LEU A 155 -3.55 -17.90 -18.27
N TRP A 156 -3.73 -19.21 -18.12
CA TRP A 156 -2.73 -20.21 -18.49
C TRP A 156 -2.36 -20.14 -19.97
N SER A 157 -3.35 -19.95 -20.84
CA SER A 157 -3.15 -19.86 -22.28
C SER A 157 -2.34 -18.62 -22.70
N GLU A 158 -2.48 -17.52 -21.97
CA GLU A 158 -1.80 -16.24 -22.20
C GLU A 158 -0.31 -16.27 -21.81
N PHE A 159 0.07 -17.12 -20.85
CA PHE A 159 1.46 -17.25 -20.45
C PHE A 159 2.34 -17.71 -21.62
N LYS A 160 3.48 -17.05 -21.83
CA LYS A 160 4.47 -17.47 -22.84
C LYS A 160 4.96 -18.90 -22.55
N PRO A 161 5.33 -19.71 -23.58
CA PRO A 161 5.79 -21.09 -23.39
C PRO A 161 6.89 -21.27 -22.34
N LYS A 162 7.81 -20.31 -22.23
CA LYS A 162 8.87 -20.31 -21.21
C LYS A 162 8.31 -20.25 -19.78
N VAL A 163 7.32 -19.39 -19.54
CA VAL A 163 6.68 -19.22 -18.22
C VAL A 163 5.91 -20.49 -17.85
N ARG A 164 5.10 -21.03 -18.78
CA ARG A 164 4.40 -22.32 -18.56
C ARG A 164 5.35 -23.46 -18.22
N ASN A 165 6.51 -23.51 -18.89
CA ASN A 165 7.52 -24.52 -18.61
C ASN A 165 8.16 -24.35 -17.22
N GLN A 166 8.32 -23.12 -16.73
CA GLN A 166 8.80 -22.85 -15.37
C GLN A 166 7.75 -23.26 -14.33
N ILE A 167 6.48 -22.90 -14.53
CA ILE A 167 5.39 -23.28 -13.64
C ILE A 167 5.28 -24.81 -13.53
N ARG A 168 5.24 -25.51 -14.68
CA ARG A 168 5.21 -26.99 -14.71
C ARG A 168 6.40 -27.68 -14.06
N LYS A 169 7.57 -27.02 -13.99
CA LYS A 169 8.72 -27.57 -13.26
C LYS A 169 8.48 -27.54 -11.76
N GLY A 170 7.87 -26.46 -11.26
CA GLY A 170 7.43 -26.32 -9.87
C GLY A 170 6.32 -27.32 -9.53
N GLU A 171 5.28 -27.43 -10.36
CA GLU A 171 4.17 -28.38 -10.17
C GLU A 171 4.59 -29.86 -10.12
N LYS A 172 5.74 -30.20 -10.70
CA LYS A 172 6.32 -31.55 -10.66
C LYS A 172 7.10 -31.84 -9.39
N GLN A 173 7.38 -30.83 -8.58
CA GLN A 173 7.99 -31.01 -7.26
C GLN A 173 6.90 -31.35 -6.23
N ASP A 174 7.29 -32.01 -5.16
CA ASP A 174 6.41 -32.39 -4.05
C ASP A 174 6.31 -31.26 -3.01
N PHE A 175 5.98 -30.04 -3.47
CA PHE A 175 5.84 -28.89 -2.60
C PHE A 175 4.45 -28.84 -1.95
N GLY A 176 4.41 -28.57 -0.65
CA GLY A 176 3.19 -28.22 0.06
C GLY A 176 2.88 -26.74 -0.11
N ILE A 177 1.66 -26.39 -0.53
CA ILE A 177 1.20 -24.98 -0.59
C ILE A 177 0.18 -24.77 0.52
N HIS A 178 0.48 -23.85 1.42
CA HIS A 178 -0.31 -23.55 2.59
C HIS A 178 -0.81 -22.11 2.52
N TRP A 179 -2.13 -21.95 2.59
CA TRP A 179 -2.81 -20.66 2.69
C TRP A 179 -3.30 -20.47 4.12
N GLY A 180 -3.16 -19.26 4.66
CA GLY A 180 -3.52 -18.96 6.03
C GLY A 180 -3.18 -17.53 6.42
N ARG A 181 -3.35 -17.20 7.70
CA ARG A 181 -3.15 -15.84 8.24
C ARG A 181 -2.05 -15.84 9.29
N LEU A 182 -2.37 -15.46 10.53
CA LEU A 182 -1.39 -15.31 11.61
C LEU A 182 -0.67 -16.63 11.93
N GLU A 183 -1.33 -17.76 11.71
CA GLU A 183 -0.78 -19.10 11.91
C GLU A 183 0.37 -19.45 10.96
N LEU A 184 0.49 -18.79 9.81
CA LEU A 184 1.60 -18.97 8.86
C LEU A 184 2.67 -17.87 8.96
N LEU A 185 2.52 -16.92 9.88
CA LEU A 185 3.39 -15.75 9.96
C LEU A 185 4.85 -16.11 10.27
N GLU A 186 5.09 -17.07 11.16
CA GLU A 186 6.46 -17.50 11.49
C GLU A 186 7.18 -18.08 10.25
N ASP A 187 6.49 -18.96 9.53
CA ASP A 187 7.04 -19.61 8.34
C ASP A 187 7.35 -18.60 7.23
N PHE A 188 6.40 -17.69 6.95
CA PHE A 188 6.60 -16.59 6.02
C PHE A 188 7.79 -15.71 6.43
N TYR A 189 7.86 -15.31 7.71
CA TYR A 189 8.88 -14.39 8.18
C TYR A 189 10.28 -15.03 8.19
N ALA A 190 10.38 -16.34 8.44
CA ALA A 190 11.63 -17.08 8.35
C ALA A 190 12.22 -17.04 6.94
N VAL A 191 11.39 -17.23 5.91
CA VAL A 191 11.78 -17.09 4.50
C VAL A 191 12.15 -15.65 4.17
N PHE A 192 11.26 -14.70 4.50
CA PHE A 192 11.42 -13.30 4.14
C PHE A 192 12.68 -12.67 4.77
N SER A 193 12.88 -12.86 6.07
CA SER A 193 14.02 -12.27 6.79
C SER A 193 15.36 -12.83 6.34
N ARG A 194 15.41 -14.14 6.05
CA ARG A 194 16.60 -14.78 5.50
C ARG A 194 16.93 -14.24 4.11
N ASN A 195 15.94 -14.16 3.21
CA ASN A 195 16.14 -13.62 1.87
C ASN A 195 16.60 -12.14 1.91
N MET A 196 15.97 -11.30 2.73
CA MET A 196 16.37 -9.89 2.89
C MET A 196 17.81 -9.75 3.40
N ARG A 197 18.21 -10.58 4.37
CA ARG A 197 19.60 -10.64 4.85
C ARG A 197 20.56 -11.03 3.72
N ASP A 198 20.22 -12.05 2.95
CA ASP A 198 21.08 -12.58 1.86
C ASP A 198 21.21 -11.56 0.71
N LEU A 199 20.19 -10.70 0.51
CA LEU A 199 20.22 -9.56 -0.41
C LEU A 199 20.94 -8.32 0.16
N GLY A 200 21.26 -8.29 1.44
CA GLY A 200 21.86 -7.12 2.11
C GLY A 200 20.87 -5.98 2.42
N THR A 201 19.57 -6.28 2.48
CA THR A 201 18.50 -5.31 2.73
C THR A 201 18.09 -5.33 4.22
N PRO A 202 17.99 -4.17 4.90
CA PRO A 202 17.40 -4.08 6.23
C PRO A 202 15.96 -4.63 6.23
N VAL A 203 15.72 -5.67 7.01
CA VAL A 203 14.43 -6.36 7.06
C VAL A 203 13.42 -5.59 7.92
N PHE A 204 12.18 -5.48 7.45
CA PHE A 204 11.07 -5.04 8.30
C PHE A 204 10.83 -6.01 9.46
N GLY A 205 10.41 -5.49 10.62
CA GLY A 205 10.10 -6.32 11.78
C GLY A 205 8.86 -7.18 11.56
N ARG A 206 8.83 -8.38 12.16
CA ARG A 206 7.68 -9.30 12.15
C ARG A 206 6.35 -8.63 12.54
N ARG A 207 6.41 -7.63 13.43
CA ARG A 207 5.26 -6.84 13.87
C ARG A 207 4.51 -6.19 12.71
N LEU A 208 5.20 -5.72 11.66
CA LEU A 208 4.54 -5.14 10.48
C LEU A 208 3.57 -6.13 9.84
N PHE A 209 4.04 -7.34 9.55
CA PHE A 209 3.25 -8.37 8.92
C PHE A 209 2.10 -8.85 9.81
N ALA A 210 2.34 -9.00 11.12
CA ALA A 210 1.28 -9.32 12.09
C ALA A 210 0.17 -8.26 12.10
N THR A 211 0.55 -6.97 12.13
CA THR A 211 -0.40 -5.86 12.16
C THR A 211 -1.16 -5.73 10.84
N ILE A 212 -0.51 -5.97 9.69
CA ILE A 212 -1.21 -6.01 8.39
C ILE A 212 -2.31 -7.08 8.41
N LEU A 213 -2.00 -8.30 8.86
CA LEU A 213 -2.98 -9.38 8.94
C LEU A 213 -4.12 -9.04 9.92
N GLN A 214 -3.86 -8.27 10.98
CA GLN A 214 -4.87 -7.85 11.94
C GLN A 214 -5.78 -6.76 11.38
N ASP A 215 -5.22 -5.73 10.74
CA ASP A 215 -5.96 -4.57 10.24
C ASP A 215 -6.72 -4.87 8.93
N PHE A 216 -6.24 -5.85 8.15
CA PHE A 216 -6.86 -6.31 6.90
C PHE A 216 -7.39 -7.74 7.05
N PRO A 217 -8.70 -7.93 7.31
CA PRO A 217 -9.31 -9.25 7.50
C PRO A 217 -9.19 -10.18 6.29
N ASP A 218 -9.12 -9.61 5.09
CA ASP A 218 -8.94 -10.36 3.85
C ASP A 218 -7.46 -10.61 3.52
N ALA A 219 -6.50 -10.00 4.24
CA ALA A 219 -5.09 -10.28 3.96
C ALA A 219 -4.74 -11.74 4.31
N GLU A 220 -3.89 -12.37 3.50
CA GLU A 220 -3.49 -13.76 3.72
C GLU A 220 -2.02 -13.98 3.32
N LEU A 221 -1.48 -15.09 3.83
CA LEU A 221 -0.16 -15.59 3.51
C LEU A 221 -0.31 -16.85 2.66
N CYS A 222 0.48 -16.93 1.60
CA CYS A 222 0.74 -18.15 0.85
C CYS A 222 2.17 -18.57 1.14
N VAL A 223 2.36 -19.72 1.78
CA VAL A 223 3.68 -20.28 2.10
C VAL A 223 3.85 -21.60 1.39
N LEU A 224 5.01 -21.77 0.76
CA LEU A 224 5.40 -22.99 0.08
C LEU A 224 6.45 -23.72 0.91
N HIS A 225 6.16 -24.98 1.23
CA HIS A 225 7.03 -25.87 1.98
C HIS A 225 7.66 -26.92 1.06
N ASP A 226 8.97 -27.07 1.16
CA ASP A 226 9.68 -28.26 0.68
C ASP A 226 9.74 -29.25 1.86
N THR A 227 8.93 -30.29 1.79
CA THR A 227 8.63 -31.18 2.93
C THR A 227 8.06 -30.40 4.13
N SER A 228 8.83 -30.24 5.21
CA SER A 228 8.43 -29.45 6.39
C SER A 228 9.08 -28.07 6.46
N GLN A 229 9.97 -27.74 5.53
CA GLN A 229 10.72 -26.49 5.56
C GLN A 229 10.05 -25.42 4.69
N PRO A 230 9.72 -24.24 5.22
CA PRO A 230 9.24 -23.15 4.40
C PRO A 230 10.38 -22.62 3.52
N VAL A 231 10.14 -22.53 2.21
CA VAL A 231 11.15 -22.12 1.21
C VAL A 231 10.71 -20.92 0.37
N ALA A 232 9.41 -20.64 0.28
CA ALA A 232 8.90 -19.42 -0.31
C ALA A 232 7.65 -18.92 0.42
N GLY A 233 7.37 -17.62 0.33
CA GLY A 233 6.21 -17.03 0.96
C GLY A 233 5.82 -15.69 0.34
N ALA A 234 4.53 -15.39 0.34
CA ALA A 234 3.98 -14.12 -0.09
C ALA A 234 2.89 -13.63 0.87
N LEU A 235 2.86 -12.33 1.12
CA LEU A 235 1.75 -11.63 1.75
C LEU A 235 0.86 -11.03 0.65
N LEU A 236 -0.43 -11.29 0.74
CA LEU A 236 -1.45 -10.76 -0.14
C LEU A 236 -2.41 -9.86 0.64
N VAL A 237 -2.81 -8.75 0.04
CA VAL A 237 -3.85 -7.86 0.56
C VAL A 237 -4.88 -7.63 -0.53
N HIS A 238 -6.12 -8.04 -0.29
CA HIS A 238 -7.18 -7.99 -1.29
C HIS A 238 -8.00 -6.70 -1.21
N GLY A 239 -8.35 -6.17 -2.37
CA GLY A 239 -9.46 -5.24 -2.58
C GLY A 239 -10.48 -5.83 -3.55
N ARG A 240 -11.53 -5.06 -3.87
CA ARG A 240 -12.69 -5.55 -4.65
C ARG A 240 -12.33 -6.06 -6.05
N HIS A 241 -11.36 -5.44 -6.70
CA HIS A 241 -10.98 -5.75 -8.09
C HIS A 241 -9.48 -5.94 -8.29
N VAL A 242 -8.70 -5.90 -7.21
CA VAL A 242 -7.24 -5.93 -7.26
C VAL A 242 -6.70 -6.61 -6.01
N THR A 243 -5.62 -7.36 -6.17
CA THR A 243 -4.83 -7.91 -5.06
C THR A 243 -3.44 -7.34 -5.15
N GLU A 244 -2.95 -6.82 -4.03
CA GLU A 244 -1.57 -6.39 -3.88
C GLU A 244 -0.74 -7.52 -3.27
N VAL A 245 0.52 -7.61 -3.68
CA VAL A 245 1.51 -8.50 -3.06
C VAL A 245 2.63 -7.62 -2.47
N PRO A 246 2.43 -7.05 -1.26
CA PRO A 246 3.39 -6.07 -0.71
C PRO A 246 4.75 -6.67 -0.38
N SER A 247 4.81 -8.00 -0.14
CA SER A 247 6.05 -8.70 0.16
C SER A 247 5.98 -10.14 -0.30
N ALA A 248 7.00 -10.58 -1.02
CA ALA A 248 7.21 -11.96 -1.41
C ALA A 248 8.70 -12.31 -1.35
N SER A 249 9.02 -13.57 -1.08
CA SER A 249 10.40 -14.06 -1.00
C SER A 249 10.48 -15.56 -1.26
N ALA A 250 11.64 -16.01 -1.73
CA ALA A 250 11.99 -17.41 -1.92
C ALA A 250 13.47 -17.61 -1.60
N LEU A 251 13.84 -18.78 -1.08
CA LEU A 251 15.21 -19.18 -0.72
C LEU A 251 15.92 -19.97 -1.81
#